data_AF-A0A9P7JEB2-F1
#
_entry.id   AF-A0A9P7JEB2-F1
#
_cell.length_a   1.000
_cell.length_b   1.000
_cell.length_c   1.000
_cell.angle_alpha   90.00
_cell.angle_beta   90.00
_cell.angle_gamma   90.00
#
_symmetry.space_group_name_H-M   'P 1'
#
loop_
_entity.id
_entity.type
_entity.pdbx_description
1 polymer ?
#
loop_
_entity_poly.entity_id
_entity_poly.type
_entity_poly.pdbx_seq_one_letter_code
_entity_poly.pdbx_strand_id
1 'polypeptide(L)'
;MVGAFHGHAHNQRCQLDWHPMYIEGTGLTEGERCEHIFSSSNNLAWSTRHVSTFHRHQMIEEHFTFWDQDKYVALSIFLRNHYREVLTLIHKLSTEVSAVKQALNLTDTNFAQFHTDERSYLESLKEQPLNDRLQIHYVQVLMCVPVGDLNQINATLSQAQIHVNTTYAKLQHTETFTAHIEGWLRIEEWWTIGGNEYNKYRDKALLQKYCVALDELEHLVVMHLFELSKLSLSLIGK
;
A
#
# COMPACT_ATOMS: atom_id res chain seq x y z
N MET A 1 -5.22 17.59 10.62
CA MET A 1 -4.88 17.70 9.19
C MET A 1 -4.17 16.42 8.78
N VAL A 2 -4.58 15.82 7.68
CA VAL A 2 -3.87 14.70 7.04
C VAL A 2 -3.09 15.28 5.85
N GLY A 3 -1.89 14.80 5.55
CA GLY A 3 -1.16 15.25 4.37
C GLY A 3 -1.94 14.98 3.07
N ALA A 4 -1.76 15.81 2.05
CA ALA A 4 -2.53 15.77 0.81
C ALA A 4 -2.37 14.45 0.03
N PHE A 5 -1.21 13.78 0.14
CA PHE A 5 -0.98 12.50 -0.53
C PHE A 5 -1.84 11.41 0.10
N HIS A 6 -1.95 11.40 1.42
CA HIS A 6 -2.76 10.44 2.17
C HIS A 6 -4.23 10.82 2.24
N GLY A 7 -4.54 12.12 2.22
CA GLY A 7 -5.88 12.66 2.40
C GLY A 7 -6.89 12.02 1.46
N HIS A 8 -6.55 11.89 0.17
CA HIS A 8 -7.42 11.28 -0.83
C HIS A 8 -7.66 9.77 -0.65
N ALA A 9 -6.85 9.07 0.13
CA ALA A 9 -7.07 7.66 0.45
C ALA A 9 -8.14 7.45 1.55
N HIS A 10 -8.53 8.51 2.26
CA HIS A 10 -9.60 8.44 3.25
C HIS A 10 -10.99 8.55 2.62
N ASN A 11 -12.03 8.13 3.33
CA ASN A 11 -13.40 8.37 2.88
C ASN A 11 -13.69 9.87 2.75
N GLN A 12 -14.61 10.22 1.84
CA GLN A 12 -14.92 11.62 1.51
C GLN A 12 -15.23 12.48 2.74
N ARG A 13 -15.96 11.91 3.72
CA ARG A 13 -16.30 12.61 4.96
C ARG A 13 -15.07 13.03 5.76
N CYS A 14 -14.10 12.13 5.90
CA CYS A 14 -12.82 12.43 6.54
C CYS A 14 -12.04 13.49 5.76
N GLN A 15 -12.13 13.47 4.42
CA GLN A 15 -11.48 14.48 3.58
C GLN A 15 -12.04 15.88 3.87
N LEU A 16 -13.36 16.05 3.93
CA LEU A 16 -13.99 17.35 4.23
C LEU A 16 -13.55 17.97 5.56
N ASP A 17 -13.22 17.14 6.55
CA ASP A 17 -12.83 17.61 7.87
C ASP A 17 -11.31 17.82 8.01
N TRP A 18 -10.49 17.06 7.27
CA TRP A 18 -9.05 16.96 7.56
C TRP A 18 -8.12 17.16 6.37
N HIS A 19 -8.63 17.21 5.14
CA HIS A 19 -7.81 17.39 3.95
C HIS A 19 -7.32 18.85 3.85
N PRO A 20 -6.06 19.11 3.49
CA PRO A 20 -5.46 20.45 3.42
C PRO A 20 -6.26 21.46 2.58
N MET A 21 -6.87 20.99 1.49
CA MET A 21 -7.73 21.80 0.61
C MET A 21 -8.97 22.40 1.29
N TYR A 22 -9.49 21.75 2.33
CA TYR A 22 -10.70 22.22 3.06
C TYR A 22 -10.35 22.93 4.36
N ILE A 23 -9.07 23.03 4.72
CA ILE A 23 -8.61 23.70 5.94
C ILE A 23 -8.07 25.07 5.59
N GLU A 24 -8.80 26.11 6.01
CA GLU A 24 -8.39 27.49 5.84
C GLU A 24 -7.02 27.76 6.48
N GLY A 25 -6.16 28.49 5.76
CA GLY A 25 -4.80 28.82 6.21
C GLY A 25 -3.71 27.83 5.77
N THR A 26 -4.06 26.67 5.21
CA THR A 26 -3.06 25.68 4.75
C THR A 26 -2.31 26.13 3.48
N GLY A 27 -2.96 26.96 2.65
CA GLY A 27 -2.39 27.45 1.39
C GLY A 27 -2.10 26.31 0.42
N LEU A 28 -0.99 26.42 -0.33
CA LEU A 28 -0.51 25.36 -1.23
C LEU A 28 0.39 24.33 -0.52
N THR A 29 0.34 24.27 0.81
CA THR A 29 1.18 23.33 1.56
C THR A 29 0.55 21.93 1.53
N GLU A 30 1.33 20.93 1.15
CA GLU A 30 0.86 19.55 1.06
C GLU A 30 0.67 18.88 2.43
N GLY A 31 1.30 19.41 3.48
CA GLY A 31 1.19 18.87 4.84
C GLY A 31 2.03 17.61 5.11
N GLU A 32 2.83 17.15 4.15
CA GLU A 32 3.66 15.92 4.21
C GLU A 32 5.04 16.11 4.88
N ARG A 33 5.22 17.17 5.68
CA ARG A 33 6.55 17.52 6.21
C ARG A 33 7.08 16.46 7.18
N CYS A 34 6.21 15.83 7.96
CA CYS A 34 6.58 14.78 8.91
C CYS A 34 7.16 13.56 8.17
N GLU A 35 6.52 13.17 7.09
CA GLU A 35 6.88 12.05 6.22
C GLU A 35 8.24 12.31 5.56
N HIS A 36 8.50 13.53 5.11
CA HIS A 36 9.82 13.93 4.61
C HIS A 36 10.91 13.87 5.69
N ILE A 37 10.62 14.29 6.92
CA ILE A 37 11.54 14.19 8.06
C ILE A 37 11.89 12.73 8.32
N PHE A 38 10.88 11.86 8.45
CA PHE A 38 11.07 10.43 8.70
C PHE A 38 11.83 9.75 7.56
N SER A 39 11.49 10.05 6.31
CA SER A 39 12.21 9.54 5.16
C SER A 39 13.69 9.93 5.18
N SER A 40 14.01 11.20 5.50
CA SER A 40 15.40 11.65 5.61
C SER A 40 16.17 10.94 6.73
N SER A 41 15.49 10.59 7.83
CA SER A 41 16.11 9.91 8.97
C SER A 41 16.56 8.48 8.66
N ASN A 42 16.00 7.86 7.61
CA ASN A 42 16.43 6.53 7.14
C ASN A 42 17.92 6.50 6.74
N ASN A 43 18.51 7.64 6.36
CA ASN A 43 19.94 7.74 6.05
C ASN A 43 20.83 7.39 7.26
N LEU A 44 20.32 7.54 8.48
CA LEU A 44 21.02 7.17 9.71
C LEU A 44 21.00 5.68 10.00
N ALA A 45 20.11 4.91 9.37
CA ALA A 45 19.87 3.51 9.74
C ALA A 45 21.13 2.64 9.57
N TRP A 46 21.93 2.90 8.55
CA TRP A 46 23.18 2.16 8.33
C TRP A 46 24.27 2.55 9.33
N SER A 47 24.51 3.84 9.50
CA SER A 47 25.59 4.36 10.35
C SER A 47 25.34 4.11 11.84
N THR A 48 24.08 4.05 12.27
CA THR A 48 23.73 3.86 13.69
C THR A 48 23.58 2.40 14.12
N ARG A 49 23.59 1.44 13.19
CA ARG A 49 23.28 0.02 13.46
C ARG A 49 24.21 -0.66 14.47
N HIS A 50 25.50 -0.35 14.42
CA HIS A 50 26.53 -0.99 15.24
C HIS A 50 27.23 -0.03 16.21
N VAL A 51 26.66 1.15 16.37
CA VAL A 51 27.26 2.24 17.14
C VAL A 51 26.76 2.19 18.59
N SER A 52 27.60 2.62 19.54
CA SER A 52 27.19 2.67 20.95
C SER A 52 26.00 3.61 21.15
N THR A 53 25.25 3.41 22.24
CA THR A 53 24.04 4.20 22.51
C THR A 53 24.32 5.71 22.55
N PHE A 54 25.45 6.12 23.12
CA PHE A 54 25.88 7.52 23.17
C PHE A 54 26.04 8.12 21.77
N HIS A 55 26.87 7.51 20.94
CA HIS A 55 27.16 8.00 19.59
C HIS A 55 25.93 7.89 18.67
N ARG A 56 25.04 6.93 18.89
CA ARG A 56 23.76 6.85 18.17
C ARG A 56 22.88 8.07 18.48
N HIS A 57 22.75 8.47 19.74
CA HIS A 57 22.00 9.68 20.09
C HIS A 57 22.64 10.93 19.52
N GLN A 58 23.97 11.04 19.60
CA GLN A 58 24.70 12.17 19.01
C GLN A 58 24.46 12.29 17.49
N MET A 59 24.56 11.19 16.75
CA MET A 59 24.32 11.17 15.30
C MET A 59 22.88 11.56 14.93
N ILE A 60 21.90 11.13 15.73
CA ILE A 60 20.48 11.49 15.53
C ILE A 60 20.28 12.99 15.79
N GLU A 61 20.86 13.52 16.86
CA GLU A 61 20.77 14.93 17.22
C GLU A 61 21.42 15.83 16.16
N GLU A 62 22.64 15.48 15.72
CA GLU A 62 23.36 16.20 14.67
C GLU A 62 22.57 16.20 13.35
N HIS A 63 22.00 15.06 12.95
CA HIS A 63 21.17 14.96 11.74
C HIS A 63 19.97 15.90 11.77
N PHE A 64 19.19 15.89 12.86
CA PHE A 64 18.01 16.74 12.96
C PHE A 64 18.38 18.23 13.13
N THR A 65 19.49 18.53 13.81
CA THR A 65 20.01 19.91 13.91
C THR A 65 20.39 20.45 12.54
N PHE A 66 21.13 19.66 11.75
CA PHE A 66 21.51 20.04 10.40
C PHE A 66 20.29 20.17 9.48
N TRP A 67 19.37 19.20 9.55
CA TRP A 67 18.13 19.24 8.78
C TRP A 67 17.30 20.49 9.08
N ASP A 68 17.16 20.88 10.35
CA ASP A 68 16.44 22.09 10.74
C ASP A 68 17.10 23.36 10.19
N GLN A 69 18.44 23.45 10.26
CA GLN A 69 19.20 24.56 9.68
C GLN A 69 18.98 24.66 8.16
N ASP A 70 19.07 23.54 7.45
CA ASP A 70 18.81 23.49 6.00
C ASP A 70 17.39 23.95 5.66
N LYS A 71 16.38 23.52 6.44
CA LYS A 71 15.00 23.96 6.25
C LYS A 71 14.82 25.44 6.56
N TYR A 72 15.47 25.95 7.60
CA TYR A 72 15.41 27.36 7.95
C TYR A 72 16.01 28.23 6.85
N VAL A 73 17.17 27.84 6.30
CA VAL A 73 17.80 28.53 5.17
C VAL A 73 16.91 28.49 3.92
N ALA A 74 16.30 27.34 3.63
CA ALA A 74 15.42 27.17 2.47
C ALA A 74 14.03 27.83 2.63
N LEU A 75 13.63 28.20 3.86
CA LEU A 75 12.27 28.66 4.17
C LEU A 75 11.87 29.90 3.36
N SER A 76 12.77 30.88 3.24
CA SER A 76 12.50 32.13 2.52
C SER A 76 12.23 31.89 1.03
N ILE A 77 13.01 31.01 0.41
CA ILE A 77 12.86 30.62 -1.00
C ILE A 77 11.57 29.83 -1.18
N PHE A 78 11.29 28.87 -0.29
CA PHE A 78 10.06 28.09 -0.29
C PHE A 78 8.82 29.00 -0.26
N LEU A 79 8.75 29.92 0.70
CA LEU A 79 7.63 30.87 0.83
C LEU A 79 7.48 31.78 -0.39
N ARG A 80 8.60 32.31 -0.90
CA ARG A 80 8.60 33.17 -2.10
C ARG A 80 8.09 32.42 -3.33
N ASN A 81 8.49 31.18 -3.52
CA ASN A 81 8.08 30.36 -4.66
C ASN A 81 6.57 30.05 -4.57
N HIS A 82 6.11 29.58 -3.42
CA HIS A 82 4.68 29.28 -3.20
C HIS A 82 3.82 30.54 -3.36
N TYR A 83 4.29 31.69 -2.88
CA TYR A 83 3.59 32.97 -3.09
C TYR A 83 3.44 33.31 -4.58
N ARG A 84 4.49 33.13 -5.38
CA ARG A 84 4.45 33.37 -6.84
C ARG A 84 3.55 32.39 -7.57
N GLU A 85 3.58 31.13 -7.15
CA GLU A 85 2.70 30.09 -7.68
C GLU A 85 1.23 30.42 -7.39
N VAL A 86 0.90 30.83 -6.16
CA VAL A 86 -0.45 31.31 -5.79
C VAL A 86 -0.88 32.47 -6.67
N LEU A 87 -0.03 33.50 -6.87
CA LEU A 87 -0.38 34.64 -7.72
C LEU A 87 -0.66 34.20 -9.17
N THR A 88 0.14 33.27 -9.69
CA THR A 88 -0.02 32.73 -11.04
C THR A 88 -1.33 31.94 -11.15
N LEU A 89 -1.63 31.11 -10.15
CA LEU A 89 -2.87 30.33 -10.08
C LEU A 89 -4.09 31.23 -9.98
N ILE A 90 -4.06 32.26 -9.13
CA ILE A 90 -5.17 33.23 -9.02
C ILE A 90 -5.41 33.89 -10.37
N HIS A 91 -4.36 34.39 -11.02
CA HIS A 91 -4.50 35.03 -12.33
C HIS A 91 -5.11 34.08 -13.38
N LYS A 92 -4.67 32.82 -13.41
CA LYS A 92 -5.17 31.82 -14.37
C LYS A 92 -6.59 31.36 -14.05
N LEU A 93 -6.85 30.96 -12.81
CA LEU A 93 -8.11 30.32 -12.41
C LEU A 93 -9.23 31.33 -12.19
N SER A 94 -8.93 32.61 -11.92
CA SER A 94 -9.99 33.60 -11.68
C SER A 94 -10.91 33.77 -12.89
N THR A 95 -10.39 33.71 -14.10
CA THR A 95 -11.20 33.81 -15.33
C THR A 95 -12.02 32.54 -15.55
N GLU A 96 -11.41 31.37 -15.37
CA GLU A 96 -12.07 30.06 -15.48
C GLU A 96 -13.21 29.91 -14.46
N VAL A 97 -12.96 30.23 -13.19
CA VAL A 97 -13.97 30.20 -12.11
C VAL A 97 -15.08 31.20 -12.38
N SER A 98 -14.77 32.40 -12.88
CA SER A 98 -15.80 33.40 -13.21
C SER A 98 -16.70 32.94 -14.35
N ALA A 99 -16.13 32.30 -15.38
CA ALA A 99 -16.90 31.73 -16.49
C ALA A 99 -17.83 30.60 -16.00
N VAL A 100 -17.34 29.71 -15.14
CA VAL A 100 -18.15 28.62 -14.56
C VAL A 100 -19.25 29.19 -13.65
N LYS A 101 -18.93 30.18 -12.81
CA LYS A 101 -19.93 30.86 -11.97
C LYS A 101 -21.06 31.45 -12.81
N GLN A 102 -20.72 32.14 -13.90
CA GLN A 102 -21.72 32.72 -14.79
C GLN A 102 -22.56 31.65 -15.50
N ALA A 103 -21.92 30.60 -16.03
CA ALA A 103 -22.60 29.54 -16.75
C ALA A 103 -23.59 28.75 -15.87
N LEU A 104 -23.26 28.58 -14.59
CA LEU A 104 -24.05 27.80 -13.63
C LEU A 104 -24.89 28.67 -12.68
N ASN A 105 -24.89 30.00 -12.86
CA ASN A 105 -25.51 30.98 -11.95
C ASN A 105 -25.10 30.80 -10.47
N LEU A 106 -23.81 30.57 -10.25
CA LEU A 106 -23.23 30.38 -8.93
C LEU A 106 -22.61 31.66 -8.37
N THR A 107 -22.63 31.76 -7.05
CA THR A 107 -22.00 32.80 -6.24
C THR A 107 -21.01 32.16 -5.27
N ASP A 108 -20.14 32.96 -4.66
CA ASP A 108 -19.15 32.43 -3.70
C ASP A 108 -19.78 31.74 -2.48
N THR A 109 -20.98 32.17 -2.07
CA THR A 109 -21.72 31.53 -0.97
C THR A 109 -22.18 30.12 -1.33
N ASN A 110 -22.37 29.81 -2.62
CA ASN A 110 -22.74 28.47 -3.04
C ASN A 110 -21.64 27.44 -2.76
N PHE A 111 -20.36 27.80 -2.86
CA PHE A 111 -19.28 26.86 -2.56
C PHE A 111 -19.25 26.49 -1.07
N ALA A 112 -19.43 27.47 -0.19
CA ALA A 112 -19.56 27.21 1.25
C ALA A 112 -20.78 26.32 1.53
N GLN A 113 -21.91 26.60 0.85
CA GLN A 113 -23.11 25.78 0.98
C GLN A 113 -22.90 24.36 0.48
N PHE A 114 -22.24 24.15 -0.66
CA PHE A 114 -21.95 22.80 -1.19
C PHE A 114 -21.14 21.97 -0.21
N HIS A 115 -20.16 22.58 0.45
CA HIS A 115 -19.38 21.90 1.48
C HIS A 115 -20.25 21.48 2.69
N THR A 116 -21.18 22.34 3.11
CA THR A 116 -22.15 22.02 4.17
C THR A 116 -23.13 20.92 3.73
N ASP A 117 -23.69 21.02 2.53
CA ASP A 117 -24.66 20.08 1.97
C ASP A 117 -24.05 18.69 1.80
N GLU A 118 -22.82 18.62 1.29
CA GLU A 118 -22.09 17.37 1.14
C GLU A 118 -21.86 16.70 2.51
N ARG A 119 -21.46 17.47 3.52
CA ARG A 119 -21.30 16.96 4.88
C ARG A 119 -22.63 16.41 5.41
N SER A 120 -23.71 17.17 5.32
CA SER A 120 -25.04 16.73 5.80
C SER A 120 -25.54 15.49 5.06
N TYR A 121 -25.33 15.40 3.74
CA TYR A 121 -25.65 14.23 2.95
C TYR A 121 -24.86 13.00 3.43
N LEU A 122 -23.53 13.11 3.58
CA LEU A 122 -22.70 12.01 4.03
C LEU A 122 -23.00 11.59 5.49
N GLU A 123 -23.45 12.52 6.33
CA GLU A 123 -23.92 12.21 7.68
C GLU A 123 -25.23 11.45 7.68
N SER A 124 -26.17 11.81 6.80
CA SER A 124 -27.44 11.08 6.66
C SER A 124 -27.25 9.62 6.24
N LEU A 125 -26.16 9.29 5.52
CA LEU A 125 -25.82 7.93 5.11
C LEU A 125 -25.29 7.03 6.25
N LYS A 126 -24.91 7.59 7.41
CA LYS A 126 -24.41 6.78 8.54
C LYS A 126 -25.48 5.88 9.13
N GLU A 127 -26.72 6.31 9.08
CA GLU A 127 -27.86 5.56 9.61
C GLU A 127 -28.75 5.18 8.44
N GLN A 128 -28.42 4.04 7.80
CA GLN A 128 -29.47 3.31 7.08
C GLN A 128 -30.61 3.09 8.07
N PRO A 129 -31.87 3.45 7.73
CA PRO A 129 -33.01 3.19 8.59
C PRO A 129 -32.95 1.73 9.05
N LEU A 130 -33.08 1.46 10.35
CA LEU A 130 -33.02 0.09 10.89
C LEU A 130 -33.91 -0.89 10.10
N ASN A 131 -35.03 -0.37 9.58
CA ASN A 131 -35.96 -1.10 8.74
C ASN A 131 -35.31 -1.57 7.42
N ASP A 132 -34.60 -0.70 6.71
CA ASP A 132 -33.93 -1.02 5.44
C ASP A 132 -32.82 -2.04 5.66
N ARG A 133 -32.07 -1.91 6.76
CA ARG A 133 -31.02 -2.88 7.12
C ARG A 133 -31.60 -4.28 7.39
N LEU A 134 -32.73 -4.35 8.09
CA LEU A 134 -33.44 -5.60 8.37
C LEU A 134 -34.06 -6.19 7.10
N GLN A 135 -34.64 -5.38 6.23
CA GLN A 135 -35.22 -5.82 4.95
C GLN A 135 -34.14 -6.34 3.99
N ILE A 136 -33.00 -5.65 3.87
CA ILE A 136 -31.86 -6.11 3.07
C ILE A 136 -31.34 -7.44 3.62
N HIS A 137 -31.16 -7.55 4.93
CA HIS A 137 -30.71 -8.78 5.56
C HIS A 137 -31.73 -9.92 5.38
N TYR A 138 -33.03 -9.64 5.43
CA TYR A 138 -34.09 -10.61 5.18
C TYR A 138 -34.01 -11.16 3.74
N VAL A 139 -33.86 -10.29 2.74
CA VAL A 139 -33.72 -10.70 1.33
C VAL A 139 -32.44 -11.49 1.10
N GLN A 140 -31.31 -11.08 1.69
CA GLN A 140 -30.05 -11.83 1.61
C GLN A 140 -30.19 -13.25 2.17
N VAL A 141 -30.87 -13.41 3.31
CA VAL A 141 -31.15 -14.74 3.89
C VAL A 141 -32.02 -15.58 2.96
N LEU A 142 -33.05 -15.00 2.35
CA LEU A 142 -33.89 -15.69 1.38
C LEU A 142 -33.12 -16.12 0.12
N MET A 143 -32.15 -15.32 -0.34
CA MET A 143 -31.30 -15.67 -1.49
C MET A 143 -30.30 -16.79 -1.19
N CYS A 144 -29.95 -17.02 0.08
CA CYS A 144 -29.09 -18.13 0.48
C CYS A 144 -29.84 -19.48 0.53
N VAL A 145 -31.17 -19.48 0.49
CA VAL A 145 -31.95 -20.70 0.33
C VAL A 145 -31.89 -21.09 -1.15
N PRO A 146 -31.39 -22.29 -1.51
CA PRO A 146 -31.44 -22.75 -2.89
C PRO A 146 -32.91 -22.86 -3.32
N VAL A 147 -33.34 -21.99 -4.24
CA VAL A 147 -34.69 -22.04 -4.82
C VAL A 147 -34.58 -22.53 -6.27
N GLY A 148 -35.21 -23.65 -6.57
CA GLY A 148 -35.19 -24.29 -7.89
C GLY A 148 -35.79 -25.68 -7.87
N ASP A 149 -35.86 -26.34 -9.04
CA ASP A 149 -36.26 -27.75 -9.15
C ASP A 149 -35.35 -28.64 -8.28
N LEU A 150 -35.91 -29.70 -7.69
CA LEU A 150 -35.21 -30.62 -6.79
C LEU A 150 -33.91 -31.15 -7.41
N ASN A 151 -33.90 -31.30 -8.73
CA ASN A 151 -32.72 -31.72 -9.51
C ASN A 151 -31.60 -30.68 -9.52
N GLN A 152 -31.93 -29.39 -9.60
CA GLN A 152 -30.93 -28.32 -9.54
C GLN A 152 -30.33 -28.21 -8.13
N ILE A 153 -31.15 -28.30 -7.09
CA ILE A 153 -30.69 -28.31 -5.70
C ILE A 153 -29.74 -29.50 -5.46
N ASN A 154 -30.10 -30.68 -5.95
CA ASN A 154 -29.27 -31.87 -5.85
C ASN A 154 -27.94 -31.74 -6.62
N ALA A 155 -27.94 -31.06 -7.77
CA ALA A 155 -26.72 -30.79 -8.55
C ALA A 155 -25.77 -29.83 -7.81
N THR A 156 -26.31 -28.75 -7.21
CA THR A 156 -25.51 -27.80 -6.41
C THR A 156 -24.93 -28.47 -5.16
N LEU A 157 -25.72 -29.29 -4.46
CA LEU A 157 -25.24 -30.08 -3.32
C LEU A 157 -24.15 -31.08 -3.73
N SER A 158 -24.33 -31.75 -4.87
CA SER A 158 -23.33 -32.69 -5.40
C SER A 158 -22.02 -31.99 -5.75
N GLN A 159 -22.07 -30.79 -6.34
CA GLN A 159 -20.87 -29.98 -6.62
C GLN A 159 -20.16 -29.54 -5.34
N ALA A 160 -20.91 -29.08 -4.33
CA ALA A 160 -20.34 -28.72 -3.03
C ALA A 160 -19.66 -29.94 -2.38
N GLN A 161 -20.29 -31.12 -2.45
CA GLN A 161 -19.71 -32.37 -1.95
C GLN A 161 -18.41 -32.74 -2.67
N ILE A 162 -18.36 -32.61 -4.01
CA ILE A 162 -17.15 -32.86 -4.80
C ILE A 162 -16.02 -31.89 -4.38
N HIS A 163 -16.34 -30.62 -4.15
CA HIS A 163 -15.35 -29.63 -3.72
C HIS A 163 -14.77 -29.95 -2.33
N VAL A 164 -15.63 -30.31 -1.37
CA VAL A 164 -15.21 -30.75 -0.03
C VAL A 164 -14.32 -31.99 -0.13
N ASN A 165 -14.74 -33.01 -0.88
CA ASN A 165 -13.97 -34.24 -1.06
C ASN A 165 -12.62 -33.98 -1.73
N THR A 166 -12.56 -33.10 -2.72
CA THR A 166 -11.31 -32.74 -3.42
C THR A 166 -10.36 -32.00 -2.49
N THR A 167 -10.88 -31.09 -1.67
CA THR A 167 -10.07 -30.34 -0.70
C THR A 167 -9.54 -31.26 0.40
N TYR A 168 -10.38 -32.20 0.86
CA TYR A 168 -9.98 -33.20 1.84
C TYR A 168 -8.90 -34.15 1.31
N ALA A 169 -9.02 -34.61 0.06
CA ALA A 169 -7.99 -35.43 -0.58
C ALA A 169 -6.64 -34.70 -0.71
N LYS A 170 -6.67 -33.39 -1.02
CA LYS A 170 -5.45 -32.56 -1.04
C LYS A 170 -4.83 -32.45 0.34
N LEU A 171 -5.63 -32.25 1.38
CA LEU A 171 -5.14 -32.20 2.76
C LEU A 171 -4.45 -33.52 3.13
N GLN A 172 -5.11 -34.66 2.90
CA GLN A 172 -4.53 -35.99 3.18
C GLN A 172 -3.21 -36.22 2.43
N HIS A 173 -3.14 -35.81 1.16
CA HIS A 173 -1.91 -35.90 0.39
C HIS A 173 -0.79 -35.05 1.01
N THR A 174 -1.09 -33.80 1.36
CA THR A 174 -0.13 -32.90 2.01
C THR A 174 0.33 -33.44 3.36
N GLU A 175 -0.57 -33.94 4.20
CA GLU A 175 -0.23 -34.56 5.49
C GLU A 175 0.69 -35.77 5.31
N THR A 176 0.35 -36.66 4.37
CA THR A 176 1.17 -37.86 4.07
C THR A 176 2.56 -37.46 3.57
N PHE A 177 2.62 -36.47 2.68
CA PHE A 177 3.87 -35.99 2.11
C PHE A 177 4.74 -35.29 3.16
N THR A 178 4.15 -34.46 4.01
CA THR A 178 4.84 -33.81 5.13
C THR A 178 5.38 -34.87 6.10
N ALA A 179 4.58 -35.86 6.50
CA ALA A 179 5.03 -36.95 7.36
C ALA A 179 6.21 -37.74 6.75
N HIS A 180 6.21 -37.93 5.43
CA HIS A 180 7.33 -38.55 4.72
C HIS A 180 8.61 -37.72 4.79
N ILE A 181 8.50 -36.42 4.54
CA ILE A 181 9.62 -35.47 4.65
C ILE A 181 10.14 -35.39 6.09
N GLU A 182 9.24 -35.35 7.08
CA GLU A 182 9.58 -35.36 8.50
C GLU A 182 10.37 -36.62 8.87
N GLY A 183 9.97 -37.78 8.34
CA GLY A 183 10.70 -39.04 8.52
C GLY A 183 12.10 -39.02 7.89
N TRP A 184 12.25 -38.46 6.69
CA TRP A 184 13.56 -38.30 6.04
C TRP A 184 14.48 -37.33 6.79
N LEU A 185 13.93 -36.23 7.28
CA LEU A 185 14.67 -35.20 8.02
C LEU A 185 14.84 -35.54 9.50
N ARG A 186 14.24 -36.63 9.98
CA ARG A 186 14.22 -37.07 11.39
C ARG A 186 13.77 -35.96 12.33
N ILE A 187 12.69 -35.27 11.97
CA ILE A 187 12.10 -34.22 12.81
C ILE A 187 11.26 -34.91 13.88
N GLU A 188 11.74 -34.92 15.12
CA GLU A 188 11.06 -35.55 16.26
C GLU A 188 9.99 -34.65 16.90
N GLU A 189 10.22 -33.33 16.88
CA GLU A 189 9.25 -32.32 17.32
C GLU A 189 8.90 -31.37 16.17
N TRP A 190 7.60 -31.19 15.92
CA TRP A 190 7.13 -30.27 14.89
C TRP A 190 7.59 -28.84 15.13
N TRP A 191 8.02 -28.19 14.06
CA TRP A 191 8.42 -26.79 14.12
C TRP A 191 7.21 -25.91 14.40
N THR A 192 7.23 -25.23 15.54
CA THR A 192 6.19 -24.28 15.89
C THR A 192 6.23 -23.07 14.96
N ILE A 193 5.06 -22.60 14.53
CA ILE A 193 4.94 -21.39 13.73
C ILE A 193 5.53 -20.22 14.53
N GLY A 194 6.54 -19.56 13.98
CA GLY A 194 7.27 -18.50 14.66
C GLY A 194 8.45 -18.97 15.51
N GLY A 195 8.71 -20.28 15.61
CA GLY A 195 9.93 -20.83 16.20
C GLY A 195 11.19 -20.50 15.40
N ASN A 196 12.36 -20.70 16.01
CA ASN A 196 13.65 -20.33 15.41
C ASN A 196 13.93 -21.09 14.11
N GLU A 197 13.72 -22.41 14.12
CA GLU A 197 13.89 -23.30 12.98
C GLU A 197 12.90 -22.96 11.87
N TYR A 198 11.62 -22.78 12.22
CA TYR A 198 10.58 -22.37 11.29
C TYR A 198 10.92 -21.05 10.60
N ASN A 199 11.25 -19.99 11.36
CA ASN A 199 11.56 -18.69 10.80
C ASN A 199 12.82 -18.73 9.92
N LYS A 200 13.89 -19.42 10.37
CA LYS A 200 15.14 -19.57 9.61
C LYS A 200 14.91 -20.17 8.23
N TYR A 201 14.13 -21.25 8.13
CA TYR A 201 13.88 -21.90 6.85
C TYR A 201 12.77 -21.24 6.04
N ARG A 202 11.80 -20.57 6.68
CA ARG A 202 10.82 -19.71 6.01
C ARG A 202 11.53 -18.55 5.30
N ASP A 203 12.45 -17.87 5.98
CA ASP A 203 13.18 -16.73 5.41
C ASP A 203 14.09 -17.19 4.26
N LYS A 204 14.68 -18.39 4.36
CA LYS A 204 15.38 -19.03 3.23
C LYS A 204 14.45 -19.39 2.07
N ALA A 205 13.25 -19.90 2.34
CA ALA A 205 12.26 -20.21 1.31
C ALA A 205 11.80 -18.95 0.55
N LEU A 206 11.67 -17.81 1.24
CA LEU A 206 11.39 -16.52 0.61
C LEU A 206 12.52 -16.09 -0.35
N LEU A 207 13.77 -16.35 0.02
CA LEU A 207 14.94 -16.04 -0.81
C LEU A 207 15.23 -17.10 -1.89
N GLN A 208 14.61 -18.28 -1.82
CA GLN A 208 14.90 -19.40 -2.72
C GLN A 208 14.68 -19.03 -4.19
N LYS A 209 13.60 -18.28 -4.50
CA LYS A 209 13.34 -17.82 -5.87
C LYS A 209 14.42 -16.88 -6.39
N TYR A 210 14.96 -16.02 -5.52
CA TYR A 210 16.07 -15.14 -5.85
C TYR A 210 17.36 -15.93 -6.09
N CYS A 211 17.69 -16.89 -5.23
CA CYS A 211 18.87 -17.75 -5.41
C CYS A 211 18.80 -18.56 -6.71
N VAL A 212 17.66 -19.17 -7.03
CA VAL A 212 17.49 -19.91 -8.29
C VAL A 212 17.64 -18.99 -9.50
N ALA A 213 17.10 -17.77 -9.44
CA ALA A 213 17.27 -16.80 -10.52
C ALA A 213 18.73 -16.31 -10.66
N LEU A 214 19.45 -16.19 -9.55
CA LEU A 214 20.86 -15.82 -9.53
C LEU A 214 21.73 -16.95 -10.11
N ASP A 215 21.49 -18.20 -9.71
CA ASP A 215 22.20 -19.37 -10.23
C ASP A 215 22.00 -19.50 -11.75
N GLU A 216 20.79 -19.26 -12.25
CA GLU A 216 20.50 -19.25 -13.69
C GLU A 216 21.24 -18.12 -14.40
N LEU A 217 21.28 -16.92 -13.80
CA LEU A 217 22.03 -15.79 -14.35
C LEU A 217 23.54 -16.09 -14.41
N GLU A 218 24.11 -16.65 -13.34
CA GLU A 218 25.51 -17.06 -13.30
C GLU A 218 25.81 -18.12 -14.38
N HIS A 219 24.91 -19.09 -14.54
CA HIS A 219 25.02 -20.09 -15.60
C HIS A 219 25.06 -19.47 -17.00
N LEU A 220 24.13 -18.54 -17.28
CA LEU A 220 24.06 -17.83 -18.57
C LEU A 220 25.31 -16.97 -18.83
N VAL A 221 25.84 -16.30 -17.81
CA VAL A 221 27.07 -15.51 -17.93
C VAL A 221 28.26 -16.41 -18.26
N VAL A 222 28.40 -17.55 -17.57
CA VAL A 222 29.45 -18.53 -17.85
C VAL A 222 29.32 -19.09 -19.27
N MET A 223 28.11 -19.46 -19.69
CA MET A 223 27.84 -19.89 -21.07
C MET A 223 28.28 -18.83 -22.09
N HIS A 224 27.91 -17.57 -21.87
CA HIS A 224 28.26 -16.48 -22.77
C HIS A 224 29.79 -16.25 -22.85
N LEU A 225 30.51 -16.35 -21.75
CA LEU A 225 31.98 -16.29 -21.74
C LEU A 225 32.60 -17.45 -22.55
N PHE A 226 32.05 -18.65 -22.46
CA PHE A 226 32.48 -19.78 -23.29
C PHE A 226 32.16 -19.56 -24.79
N GLU A 227 31.03 -18.97 -25.13
CA GLU A 227 30.70 -18.60 -26.51
C GLU A 227 31.66 -17.53 -27.06
N LEU A 228 31.93 -16.47 -26.31
CA LEU A 228 32.85 -15.41 -26.69
C LEU A 228 34.29 -15.92 -26.85
N SER A 229 34.73 -16.85 -26.00
CA SER A 229 36.06 -17.49 -26.16
C SER A 229 36.13 -18.40 -27.39
N LYS A 230 35.05 -19.11 -27.74
CA LYS A 230 34.98 -19.84 -29.02
C LYS A 230 35.06 -18.88 -30.21
N LEU A 231 34.39 -17.73 -30.14
CA LEU A 231 34.42 -16.72 -31.20
C LEU A 231 35.81 -16.07 -31.33
N SER A 232 36.49 -15.76 -30.23
CA SER A 232 37.85 -15.20 -30.27
C SER A 232 38.88 -16.22 -30.78
N LEU A 233 38.72 -17.51 -30.45
CA LEU A 233 39.54 -18.59 -31.01
C LEU A 233 39.30 -18.79 -32.53
N SER A 234 38.09 -18.53 -33.02
CA SER A 234 37.79 -18.58 -34.46
C SER A 234 38.37 -17.42 -35.28
N LEU A 235 38.69 -16.29 -34.62
CA LEU A 235 39.30 -15.10 -35.22
C LEU A 235 40.83 -15.15 -35.26
N ILE A 236 41.47 -16.01 -34.46
CA ILE A 236 42.94 -16.17 -34.40
C ILE A 236 43.43 -17.29 -35.35
N GLY A 237 42.51 -18.03 -35.98
CA GLY A 237 42.80 -19.07 -36.97
C GLY A 237 42.68 -18.61 -38.42
N LYS A 238 43.35 -17.52 -38.82
CA LYS A 238 43.69 -17.20 -40.22
C LYS A 238 44.96 -16.36 -40.28
#